data_AF-A0A7W4AWA7-F1
#
_entry.id   AF-A0A7W4AWA7-F1
#
_cell.length_a   1.000
_cell.length_b   1.000
_cell.length_c   1.000
_cell.angle_alpha   90.00
_cell.angle_beta   90.00
_cell.angle_gamma   90.00
#
_symmetry.space_group_name_H-M   'P 1'
#
loop_
_entity.id
_entity.type
_entity.pdbx_description
1 polymer ?
#
loop_
_entity_poly.entity_id
_entity_poly.type
_entity_poly.pdbx_seq_one_letter_code
_entity_poly.pdbx_strand_id
1 'polypeptide(L)'
;MPKLDGSNLSALTSRYKLFDDNVSQLSPMLAYAVKCGWMKQEQVIEAISEPDMLLQISLVSKLVAEQFWIPFTTTVSTMMDAHKSTIRALIADSLKHDPETQSTLLANYDSILNNREQMMTFSMSLPKEDAGFGDDGNNIFASRITFSEAYLTEFNMNKFAFDNRLQNTFYKLIQTVMAHQFECSTIDINSGYNNWLTEELFCENDIELIGEYITQKQGEYELEQLYIDLNMNDEMISTIEDYGVECAYDYWCMSQLEDSITEISKTPTADVQKSLATLATVHPLLLPVQALFDYFEKNINSRAFPFDVGSDVDVSEQLIYSFCQPAEESCIQDASERFYNGNEFASLNLRLSDDNVLDFFANFSISTCMISLLLAVIELRD
;
A
#
# COMPACT_ATOMS: atom_id res chain seq x y z
N MET A 1 -24.07 18.18 -18.76
CA MET A 1 -23.96 18.27 -17.29
C MET A 1 -23.99 19.74 -16.91
N PRO A 2 -24.95 20.22 -16.11
CA PRO A 2 -24.82 21.54 -15.52
C PRO A 2 -23.73 21.46 -14.43
N LYS A 3 -22.83 22.44 -14.40
CA LYS A 3 -21.85 22.62 -13.33
C LYS A 3 -22.61 23.06 -12.08
N LEU A 4 -22.31 22.45 -10.93
CA LEU A 4 -22.43 23.14 -9.66
C LEU A 4 -21.41 24.27 -9.73
N ASP A 5 -21.79 25.44 -10.26
CA ASP A 5 -20.92 26.61 -10.20
C ASP A 5 -20.64 26.85 -8.71
N GLY A 6 -19.35 26.84 -8.33
CA GLY A 6 -18.89 27.11 -6.96
C GLY A 6 -19.32 28.48 -6.41
N SER A 7 -20.08 29.26 -7.18
CA SER A 7 -20.57 30.60 -6.88
C SER A 7 -21.66 30.64 -5.79
N ASN A 8 -22.54 29.63 -5.69
CA ASN A 8 -23.63 29.69 -4.72
C ASN A 8 -23.17 29.47 -3.27
N LEU A 9 -22.06 28.78 -3.09
CA LEU A 9 -21.45 28.61 -1.78
C LEU A 9 -20.46 29.74 -1.44
N SER A 10 -19.78 30.33 -2.43
CA SER A 10 -18.87 31.47 -2.19
C SER A 10 -19.59 32.82 -1.98
N ALA A 11 -20.89 32.92 -2.26
CA ALA A 11 -21.65 34.18 -2.21
C ALA A 11 -22.22 34.55 -0.82
N LEU A 12 -22.05 33.71 0.20
CA LEU A 12 -22.58 33.93 1.55
C LEU A 12 -21.50 34.56 2.45
N THR A 13 -21.39 35.89 2.41
CA THR A 13 -20.43 36.66 3.18
C THR A 13 -20.88 36.87 4.64
N SER A 14 -20.73 35.82 5.47
CA SER A 14 -20.44 35.86 6.93
C SER A 14 -20.87 34.58 7.66
N ARG A 15 -20.33 33.39 7.31
CA ARG A 15 -20.55 32.18 8.13
C ARG A 15 -19.43 31.96 9.14
N TYR A 16 -19.61 30.93 9.98
CA TYR A 16 -18.51 30.37 10.76
C TYR A 16 -17.38 30.00 9.79
N LYS A 17 -16.25 30.71 9.90
CA LYS A 17 -15.07 30.57 9.04
C LYS A 17 -14.70 29.11 8.76
N LEU A 18 -14.76 28.27 9.80
CA LEU A 18 -14.51 26.83 9.72
C LEU A 18 -15.41 26.08 8.71
N PHE A 19 -16.70 26.41 8.62
CA PHE A 19 -17.60 25.75 7.68
C PHE A 19 -17.32 26.23 6.24
N ASP A 20 -17.15 27.54 6.05
CA ASP A 20 -16.83 28.13 4.74
C ASP A 20 -15.50 27.59 4.18
N ASP A 21 -14.48 27.46 5.04
CA ASP A 21 -13.17 26.90 4.69
C ASP A 21 -13.26 25.42 4.24
N ASN A 22 -14.36 24.72 4.58
CA ASN A 22 -14.57 23.30 4.32
C ASN A 22 -15.56 22.96 3.22
N VAL A 23 -16.22 23.95 2.65
CA VAL A 23 -17.22 23.72 1.61
C VAL A 23 -16.65 22.97 0.40
N SER A 24 -15.41 23.29 0.01
CA SER A 24 -14.71 22.63 -1.09
C SER A 24 -14.56 21.11 -0.90
N GLN A 25 -14.58 20.64 0.34
CA GLN A 25 -14.52 19.21 0.70
C GLN A 25 -15.91 18.58 0.86
N LEU A 26 -16.89 19.34 1.37
CA LEU A 26 -18.27 18.86 1.54
C LEU A 26 -18.98 18.67 0.18
N SER A 27 -18.73 19.57 -0.78
CA SER A 27 -19.41 19.56 -2.07
C SER A 27 -19.16 18.26 -2.88
N PRO A 28 -17.91 17.75 -3.02
CA PRO A 28 -17.64 16.44 -3.60
C PRO A 28 -18.37 15.28 -2.93
N MET A 29 -18.46 15.26 -1.59
CA MET A 29 -19.19 14.22 -0.84
C MET A 29 -20.66 14.18 -1.20
N LEU A 30 -21.32 15.34 -1.21
CA LEU A 30 -22.73 15.47 -1.56
C LEU A 30 -22.97 15.12 -3.03
N ALA A 31 -22.11 15.60 -3.94
CA ALA A 31 -22.20 15.28 -5.36
C ALA A 31 -22.04 13.78 -5.62
N TYR A 32 -21.10 13.13 -4.93
CA TYR A 32 -20.90 11.69 -5.00
C TYR A 32 -22.11 10.92 -4.48
N ALA A 33 -22.67 11.32 -3.33
CA ALA A 33 -23.86 10.69 -2.77
C ALA A 33 -25.09 10.81 -3.71
N VAL A 34 -25.24 11.94 -4.40
CA VAL A 34 -26.27 12.10 -5.45
C VAL A 34 -26.00 11.17 -6.64
N LYS A 35 -24.74 11.10 -7.12
CA LYS A 35 -24.33 10.21 -8.22
C LYS A 35 -24.61 8.74 -7.90
N CYS A 36 -24.35 8.31 -6.67
CA CYS A 36 -24.62 6.95 -6.18
C CYS A 36 -26.10 6.69 -5.83
N GLY A 37 -26.96 7.71 -5.89
CA GLY A 37 -28.39 7.59 -5.59
C GLY A 37 -28.70 7.43 -4.10
N TRP A 38 -27.75 7.73 -3.21
CA TRP A 38 -27.96 7.70 -1.75
C TRP A 38 -28.76 8.90 -1.25
N MET A 39 -28.73 10.01 -2.01
CA MET A 39 -29.55 11.20 -1.75
C MET A 39 -30.08 11.80 -3.05
N LYS A 40 -31.17 12.55 -2.94
CA LYS A 40 -31.73 13.30 -4.07
C LYS A 40 -31.11 14.68 -4.18
N GLN A 41 -30.98 15.19 -5.41
CA GLN A 41 -30.45 16.52 -5.67
C GLN A 41 -31.28 17.62 -4.98
N GLU A 42 -32.60 17.45 -4.91
CA GLU A 42 -33.51 18.41 -4.26
C GLU A 42 -33.18 18.57 -2.78
N GLN A 43 -32.82 17.49 -2.07
CA GLN A 43 -32.47 17.55 -0.65
C GLN A 43 -31.19 18.38 -0.41
N VAL A 44 -30.22 18.27 -1.31
CA VAL A 44 -29.00 19.10 -1.27
C VAL A 44 -29.34 20.56 -1.51
N ILE A 45 -30.15 20.86 -2.53
CA ILE A 45 -30.57 22.22 -2.87
C ILE A 45 -31.36 22.87 -1.72
N GLU A 46 -32.28 22.13 -1.09
CA GLU A 46 -33.04 22.59 0.07
C GLU A 46 -32.10 22.93 1.23
N ALA A 47 -31.16 22.04 1.56
CA ALA A 47 -30.22 22.26 2.66
C ALA A 47 -29.30 23.46 2.44
N ILE A 48 -28.77 23.67 1.22
CA ILE A 48 -27.89 24.81 0.93
C ILE A 48 -28.64 26.13 0.78
N SER A 49 -29.94 26.10 0.49
CA SER A 49 -30.75 27.32 0.30
C SER A 49 -31.39 27.83 1.59
N GLU A 50 -31.19 27.14 2.72
CA GLU A 50 -31.73 27.53 4.02
C GLU A 50 -31.17 28.90 4.47
N PRO A 51 -32.04 29.90 4.74
CA PRO A 51 -31.61 31.23 5.14
C PRO A 51 -31.05 31.32 6.57
N ASP A 52 -31.47 30.45 7.50
CA ASP A 52 -30.87 30.40 8.84
C ASP A 52 -29.53 29.66 8.79
N MET A 53 -28.45 30.37 9.14
CA MET A 53 -27.09 29.83 9.00
C MET A 53 -26.83 28.59 9.88
N LEU A 54 -27.37 28.54 11.11
CA LEU A 54 -27.15 27.41 12.01
C LEU A 54 -27.94 26.19 11.53
N LEU A 55 -29.16 26.42 11.06
CA LEU A 55 -29.99 25.38 10.47
C LEU A 55 -29.37 24.86 9.16
N GLN A 56 -28.86 25.74 8.30
CA GLN A 56 -28.16 25.38 7.07
C GLN A 56 -26.96 24.45 7.36
N ILE A 57 -26.08 24.85 8.30
CA ILE A 57 -24.93 24.03 8.72
C ILE A 57 -25.40 22.68 9.25
N SER A 58 -26.41 22.67 10.14
CA SER A 58 -26.95 21.43 10.68
C SER A 58 -27.52 20.51 9.61
N LEU A 59 -28.23 21.04 8.62
CA LEU A 59 -28.81 20.27 7.53
C LEU A 59 -27.73 19.68 6.63
N VAL A 60 -26.73 20.48 6.24
CA VAL A 60 -25.59 20.01 5.43
C VAL A 60 -24.79 18.95 6.17
N SER A 61 -24.46 19.17 7.45
CA SER A 61 -23.76 18.17 8.27
C SER A 61 -24.56 16.88 8.40
N LYS A 62 -25.89 16.96 8.53
CA LYS A 62 -26.76 15.79 8.57
C LYS A 62 -26.74 15.02 7.25
N LEU A 63 -26.79 15.72 6.11
CA LEU A 63 -26.66 15.08 4.79
C LEU A 63 -25.32 14.34 4.66
N VAL A 64 -24.23 14.97 5.08
CA VAL A 64 -22.90 14.34 5.00
C VAL A 64 -22.78 13.13 5.94
N ALA A 65 -23.20 13.25 7.19
CA ALA A 65 -23.09 12.16 8.16
C ALA A 65 -24.05 11.00 7.89
N GLU A 66 -25.34 11.28 7.66
CA GLU A 66 -26.34 10.23 7.59
C GLU A 66 -26.58 9.72 6.16
N GLN A 67 -26.46 10.58 5.16
CA GLN A 67 -26.87 10.27 3.78
C GLN A 67 -25.67 10.06 2.83
N PHE A 68 -24.46 10.43 3.24
CA PHE A 68 -23.23 10.08 2.54
C PHE A 68 -22.40 9.05 3.32
N TRP A 69 -21.94 9.39 4.53
CA TRP A 69 -20.92 8.59 5.23
C TRP A 69 -21.38 7.20 5.64
N ILE A 70 -22.56 7.08 6.24
CA ILE A 70 -23.13 5.78 6.63
C ILE A 70 -23.33 4.88 5.39
N PRO A 71 -24.01 5.34 4.30
CA PRO A 71 -24.11 4.55 3.07
C PRO A 71 -22.76 4.20 2.43
N PHE A 72 -21.82 5.15 2.39
CA PHE A 72 -20.49 4.95 1.82
C PHE A 72 -19.74 3.83 2.54
N THR A 73 -19.56 3.97 3.85
CA THR A 73 -18.86 2.96 4.68
C THR A 73 -19.56 1.62 4.63
N THR A 74 -20.90 1.59 4.68
CA THR A 74 -21.68 0.35 4.54
C THR A 74 -21.43 -0.31 3.18
N THR A 75 -21.39 0.47 2.10
CA THR A 75 -21.14 -0.04 0.74
C THR A 75 -19.74 -0.63 0.61
N VAL A 76 -18.73 0.10 1.10
CA VAL A 76 -17.34 -0.36 1.11
C VAL A 76 -17.21 -1.66 1.91
N SER A 77 -17.69 -1.70 3.16
CA SER A 77 -17.63 -2.91 3.99
C SER A 77 -18.35 -4.09 3.35
N THR A 78 -19.57 -3.89 2.84
CA THR A 78 -20.35 -4.96 2.19
C THR A 78 -19.63 -5.53 0.97
N MET A 79 -19.04 -4.65 0.16
CA MET A 79 -18.29 -5.04 -1.03
C MET A 79 -17.02 -5.82 -0.67
N MET A 80 -16.23 -5.32 0.29
CA MET A 80 -15.05 -6.02 0.77
C MET A 80 -15.42 -7.41 1.31
N ASP A 81 -16.45 -7.51 2.16
CA ASP A 81 -16.90 -8.77 2.74
C ASP A 81 -17.43 -9.77 1.68
N ALA A 82 -18.05 -9.27 0.60
CA ALA A 82 -18.48 -10.10 -0.52
C ALA A 82 -17.29 -10.72 -1.26
N HIS A 83 -16.23 -9.94 -1.52
CA HIS A 83 -15.00 -10.46 -2.12
C HIS A 83 -14.31 -11.48 -1.20
N LYS A 84 -14.12 -11.16 0.08
CA LYS A 84 -13.56 -12.09 1.07
C LYS A 84 -14.32 -13.40 1.12
N SER A 85 -15.64 -13.35 1.23
CA SER A 85 -16.50 -14.54 1.31
C SER A 85 -16.38 -15.40 0.05
N THR A 86 -16.36 -14.75 -1.12
CA THR A 86 -16.17 -15.45 -2.41
C THR A 86 -14.80 -16.11 -2.49
N ILE A 87 -13.74 -15.41 -2.11
CA ILE A 87 -12.36 -15.89 -2.17
C ILE A 87 -12.13 -17.02 -1.17
N ARG A 88 -12.63 -16.88 0.06
CA ARG A 88 -12.59 -17.93 1.07
C ARG A 88 -13.31 -19.20 0.59
N ALA A 89 -14.44 -19.06 -0.10
CA ALA A 89 -15.13 -20.20 -0.72
C ALA A 89 -14.30 -20.81 -1.86
N LEU A 90 -13.64 -20.00 -2.70
CA LEU A 90 -12.73 -20.48 -3.75
C LEU A 90 -11.56 -21.30 -3.16
N ILE A 91 -10.96 -20.83 -2.06
CA ILE A 91 -9.88 -21.56 -1.36
C ILE A 91 -10.41 -22.92 -0.89
N ALA A 92 -11.57 -22.93 -0.22
CA ALA A 92 -12.19 -24.16 0.25
C ALA A 92 -12.48 -25.13 -0.91
N ASP A 93 -13.15 -24.66 -1.96
CA ASP A 93 -13.52 -25.49 -3.11
C ASP A 93 -12.30 -26.06 -3.85
N SER A 94 -11.20 -25.31 -3.92
CA SER A 94 -9.96 -25.73 -4.57
C SER A 94 -9.28 -26.91 -3.86
N LEU A 95 -9.47 -27.03 -2.54
CA LEU A 95 -8.89 -28.08 -1.71
C LEU A 95 -9.93 -29.05 -1.12
N LYS A 96 -11.15 -29.10 -1.67
CA LYS A 96 -12.23 -29.98 -1.15
C LYS A 96 -11.88 -31.47 -1.08
N HIS A 97 -10.87 -31.90 -1.82
CA HIS A 97 -10.38 -33.27 -1.85
C HIS A 97 -9.30 -33.55 -0.80
N ASP A 98 -8.80 -32.52 -0.11
CA ASP A 98 -7.79 -32.58 0.94
C ASP A 98 -8.20 -31.69 2.14
N PRO A 99 -9.13 -32.19 2.99
CA PRO A 99 -9.72 -31.38 4.07
C PRO A 99 -8.72 -30.96 5.17
N GLU A 100 -7.66 -31.72 5.37
CA GLU A 100 -6.66 -31.42 6.41
C GLU A 100 -5.83 -30.20 6.00
N THR A 101 -5.24 -30.22 4.81
CA THR A 101 -4.52 -29.07 4.24
C THR A 101 -5.44 -27.87 4.09
N GLN A 102 -6.69 -28.09 3.64
CA GLN A 102 -7.69 -27.04 3.52
C GLN A 102 -7.94 -26.32 4.85
N SER A 103 -8.13 -27.09 5.94
CA SER A 103 -8.45 -26.52 7.25
C SER A 103 -7.29 -25.67 7.78
N THR A 104 -6.06 -26.15 7.67
CA THR A 104 -4.88 -25.41 8.13
C THR A 104 -4.65 -24.16 7.28
N LEU A 105 -4.74 -24.27 5.95
CA LEU A 105 -4.55 -23.14 5.05
C LEU A 105 -5.60 -22.04 5.30
N LEU A 106 -6.88 -22.41 5.47
CA LEU A 106 -7.94 -21.46 5.77
C LEU A 106 -7.73 -20.78 7.13
N ALA A 107 -7.25 -21.50 8.15
CA ALA A 107 -6.97 -20.92 9.45
C ALA A 107 -5.84 -19.87 9.37
N ASN A 108 -4.74 -20.17 8.69
CA ASN A 108 -3.64 -19.23 8.48
C ASN A 108 -4.11 -18.02 7.65
N TYR A 109 -4.81 -18.28 6.53
CA TYR A 109 -5.37 -17.23 5.68
C TYR A 109 -6.30 -16.28 6.44
N ASP A 110 -7.26 -16.82 7.20
CA ASP A 110 -8.24 -16.02 7.97
C ASP A 110 -7.51 -15.18 9.04
N SER A 111 -6.46 -15.74 9.69
CA SER A 111 -5.65 -15.03 10.68
C SER A 111 -4.87 -13.87 10.07
N ILE A 112 -4.15 -14.11 8.97
CA ILE A 112 -3.34 -13.10 8.28
C ILE A 112 -4.22 -11.98 7.72
N LEU A 113 -5.33 -12.35 7.08
CA LEU A 113 -6.27 -11.38 6.52
C LEU A 113 -6.86 -10.48 7.60
N ASN A 114 -7.28 -11.06 8.73
CA ASN A 114 -7.86 -10.30 9.83
C ASN A 114 -6.87 -9.27 10.41
N ASN A 115 -5.58 -9.63 10.55
CA ASN A 115 -4.58 -8.67 11.03
C ASN A 115 -4.46 -7.45 10.09
N ARG A 116 -4.41 -7.68 8.77
CA ARG A 116 -4.31 -6.61 7.77
C ARG A 116 -5.56 -5.71 7.75
N GLU A 117 -6.74 -6.27 8.00
CA GLU A 117 -7.99 -5.51 8.02
C GLU A 117 -8.14 -4.61 9.23
N GLN A 118 -7.67 -5.05 10.40
CA GLN A 118 -7.77 -4.28 11.64
C GLN A 118 -6.94 -2.99 11.62
N MET A 119 -5.97 -2.91 10.71
CA MET A 119 -5.10 -1.74 10.54
C MET A 119 -5.80 -0.52 9.93
N MET A 120 -6.78 -0.76 9.06
CA MET A 120 -7.40 0.31 8.28
C MET A 120 -8.69 0.77 8.96
N THR A 121 -8.74 2.04 9.35
CA THR A 121 -9.94 2.65 9.92
C THR A 121 -10.49 3.74 9.02
N PHE A 122 -11.79 3.66 8.72
CA PHE A 122 -12.53 4.74 8.06
C PHE A 122 -13.00 5.76 9.09
N SER A 123 -12.73 7.05 8.84
CA SER A 123 -13.22 8.12 9.71
C SER A 123 -13.65 9.37 8.93
N MET A 124 -14.51 10.17 9.55
CA MET A 124 -14.70 11.58 9.16
C MET A 124 -14.26 12.44 10.33
N SER A 125 -13.31 13.35 10.09
CA SER A 125 -12.80 14.19 11.16
C SER A 125 -12.27 15.52 10.64
N LEU A 126 -12.28 16.53 11.52
CA LEU A 126 -11.38 17.67 11.47
C LEU A 126 -10.04 17.21 12.06
N PRO A 127 -8.87 17.60 11.50
CA PRO A 127 -7.59 17.23 12.09
C PRO A 127 -7.53 17.76 13.53
N LYS A 128 -6.91 16.98 14.43
CA LYS A 128 -6.60 17.46 15.78
C LYS A 128 -5.50 18.52 15.68
N GLU A 129 -5.56 19.54 16.54
CA GLU A 129 -4.61 20.67 16.59
C GLU A 129 -3.13 20.27 16.81
N ASP A 130 -2.83 19.00 17.10
CA ASP A 130 -1.48 18.49 17.41
C ASP A 130 -0.95 17.44 16.41
N ALA A 131 -1.51 17.33 15.20
CA ALA A 131 -0.89 16.47 14.17
C ALA A 131 0.37 17.14 13.62
N GLY A 132 1.50 16.44 13.73
CA GLY A 132 2.86 16.87 13.38
C GLY A 132 3.06 17.21 11.90
N PHE A 133 4.32 17.45 11.55
CA PHE A 133 4.80 18.24 10.41
C PHE A 133 4.12 17.93 9.07
N GLY A 134 3.69 18.97 8.34
CA GLY A 134 3.41 18.84 6.90
C GLY A 134 2.35 19.76 6.31
N ASP A 135 1.47 20.34 7.12
CA ASP A 135 0.50 21.30 6.60
C ASP A 135 0.25 22.44 7.59
N ASP A 136 0.05 23.64 7.04
CA ASP A 136 -0.67 24.73 7.67
C ASP A 136 -2.11 24.26 7.93
N GLY A 137 -2.27 23.39 8.94
CA GLY A 137 -3.45 22.65 9.33
C GLY A 137 -4.58 23.56 9.76
N ASN A 138 -5.18 24.26 8.81
CA ASN A 138 -6.54 24.71 8.96
C ASN A 138 -7.39 23.44 9.10
N ASN A 139 -8.25 23.44 10.10
CA ASN A 139 -9.24 22.42 10.41
C ASN A 139 -10.06 21.95 9.17
N ILE A 140 -9.50 21.09 8.32
CA ILE A 140 -10.15 20.61 7.10
C ILE A 140 -10.93 19.33 7.39
N PHE A 141 -12.24 19.38 7.20
CA PHE A 141 -13.17 18.25 7.29
C PHE A 141 -12.97 17.35 6.06
N ALA A 142 -12.53 16.12 6.29
CA ALA A 142 -12.31 15.16 5.23
C ALA A 142 -12.86 13.77 5.61
N SER A 143 -13.22 13.01 4.58
CA SER A 143 -13.33 11.55 4.68
C SER A 143 -11.93 10.97 4.64
N ARG A 144 -11.57 10.15 5.63
CA ARG A 144 -10.20 9.69 5.83
C ARG A 144 -10.13 8.19 5.97
N ILE A 145 -8.98 7.67 5.53
CA ILE A 145 -8.46 6.38 5.95
C ILE A 145 -7.30 6.65 6.89
N THR A 146 -7.31 6.03 8.06
CA THR A 146 -6.23 6.14 9.05
C THR A 146 -5.66 4.77 9.34
N PHE A 147 -4.34 4.71 9.50
CA PHE A 147 -3.63 3.49 9.90
C PHE A 147 -3.18 3.62 11.35
N SER A 148 -3.49 2.60 12.16
CA SER A 148 -3.25 2.66 13.61
C SER A 148 -1.84 2.25 14.03
N GLU A 149 -1.13 1.51 13.18
CA GLU A 149 0.17 0.89 13.46
C GLU A 149 0.99 0.76 12.17
N ALA A 150 2.32 0.81 12.28
CA ALA A 150 3.21 0.40 11.21
C ALA A 150 3.23 -1.13 11.09
N TYR A 151 3.43 -1.64 9.88
CA TYR A 151 3.40 -3.06 9.57
C TYR A 151 4.36 -3.40 8.45
N LEU A 152 5.19 -4.40 8.76
CA LEU A 152 6.07 -5.03 7.79
C LEU A 152 5.43 -6.35 7.36
N THR A 153 5.15 -6.46 6.06
CA THR A 153 4.76 -7.72 5.44
C THR A 153 6.00 -8.43 4.92
N GLU A 154 6.50 -9.38 5.70
CA GLU A 154 7.64 -10.20 5.28
C GLU A 154 7.20 -11.37 4.41
N PHE A 155 7.66 -11.37 3.16
CA PHE A 155 7.56 -12.49 2.24
C PHE A 155 8.92 -13.12 2.06
N ASN A 156 9.21 -14.11 2.89
CA ASN A 156 10.49 -14.83 2.81
C ASN A 156 10.57 -15.72 1.56
N MET A 157 10.96 -15.11 0.45
CA MET A 157 11.14 -15.77 -0.84
C MET A 157 12.36 -16.68 -0.88
N ASN A 158 13.31 -16.51 0.06
CA ASN A 158 14.52 -17.34 0.15
C ASN A 158 14.21 -18.80 0.50
N LYS A 159 13.06 -19.07 1.13
CA LYS A 159 12.55 -20.43 1.36
C LYS A 159 12.30 -21.22 0.07
N PHE A 160 12.16 -20.52 -1.06
CA PHE A 160 11.96 -21.13 -2.38
C PHE A 160 13.21 -21.11 -3.26
N ALA A 161 14.39 -20.80 -2.72
CA ALA A 161 15.65 -20.76 -3.50
C ALA A 161 16.00 -22.09 -4.19
N PHE A 162 15.41 -23.21 -3.77
CA PHE A 162 15.58 -24.52 -4.41
C PHE A 162 14.60 -24.78 -5.57
N ASP A 163 13.57 -23.94 -5.73
CA ASP A 163 12.60 -23.97 -6.83
C ASP A 163 12.40 -22.56 -7.40
N ASN A 164 13.35 -22.16 -8.27
CA ASN A 164 13.33 -20.86 -8.93
C ASN A 164 12.03 -20.59 -9.71
N ARG A 165 11.32 -21.63 -10.16
CA ARG A 165 10.04 -21.44 -10.87
C ARG A 165 8.95 -21.00 -9.92
N LEU A 166 8.87 -21.62 -8.74
CA LEU A 166 7.93 -21.22 -7.70
C LEU A 166 8.28 -19.83 -7.16
N GLN A 167 9.57 -19.58 -6.93
CA GLN A 167 10.07 -18.28 -6.50
C GLN A 167 9.68 -17.16 -7.48
N ASN A 168 10.00 -17.31 -8.78
CA ASN A 168 9.66 -16.33 -9.81
C ASN A 168 8.14 -16.16 -9.97
N THR A 169 7.38 -17.24 -9.81
CA THR A 169 5.91 -17.18 -9.87
C THR A 169 5.37 -16.27 -8.78
N PHE A 170 5.81 -16.44 -7.54
CA PHE A 170 5.36 -15.60 -6.42
C PHE A 170 5.83 -14.15 -6.57
N TYR A 171 7.08 -13.90 -6.96
CA TYR A 171 7.56 -12.55 -7.29
C TYR A 171 6.62 -11.86 -8.29
N LYS A 172 6.27 -12.52 -9.41
CA LYS A 172 5.36 -11.95 -10.41
C LYS A 172 3.97 -11.69 -9.85
N LEU A 173 3.42 -12.61 -9.06
CA LEU A 173 2.09 -12.45 -8.46
C LEU A 173 2.04 -11.24 -7.54
N ILE A 174 3.02 -11.11 -6.64
CA ILE A 174 3.19 -9.97 -5.74
C ILE A 174 3.28 -8.66 -6.53
N GLN A 175 4.19 -8.60 -7.51
CA GLN A 175 4.39 -7.39 -8.34
C GLN A 175 3.13 -7.00 -9.12
N THR A 176 2.30 -7.99 -9.48
CA THR A 176 1.04 -7.73 -10.18
C THR A 176 -0.02 -7.13 -9.25
N VAL A 177 -0.08 -7.56 -7.98
CA VAL A 177 -1.12 -7.09 -7.04
C VAL A 177 -0.74 -5.80 -6.29
N MET A 178 0.56 -5.51 -6.17
CA MET A 178 1.12 -4.42 -5.36
C MET A 178 0.58 -3.04 -5.75
N ALA A 179 0.39 -2.76 -7.04
CA ALA A 179 -0.15 -1.48 -7.52
C ALA A 179 -1.59 -1.17 -7.05
N HIS A 180 -2.26 -2.14 -6.42
CA HIS A 180 -3.62 -2.08 -5.90
C HIS A 180 -3.65 -2.20 -4.36
N GLN A 181 -2.54 -1.93 -3.67
CA GLN A 181 -2.42 -1.95 -2.21
C GLN A 181 -2.04 -0.57 -1.66
N PHE A 182 -2.07 -0.44 -0.33
CA PHE A 182 -1.47 0.70 0.38
C PHE A 182 0.03 0.51 0.62
N GLU A 183 0.50 -0.74 0.62
CA GLU A 183 1.89 -1.10 0.86
C GLU A 183 2.79 -0.73 -0.32
N CYS A 184 4.04 -0.42 0.00
CA CYS A 184 5.11 -0.24 -0.97
C CYS A 184 6.20 -1.30 -0.77
N SER A 185 6.87 -1.71 -1.84
CA SER A 185 8.05 -2.59 -1.75
C SER A 185 9.18 -1.85 -1.04
N THR A 186 9.89 -2.51 -0.13
CA THR A 186 11.09 -1.97 0.51
C THR A 186 12.12 -1.52 -0.52
N ILE A 187 12.17 -2.19 -1.69
CA ILE A 187 13.04 -1.83 -2.82
C ILE A 187 12.67 -0.47 -3.41
N ASP A 188 11.38 -0.19 -3.57
CA ASP A 188 10.90 1.08 -4.13
C ASP A 188 11.11 2.25 -3.15
N ILE A 189 11.03 1.98 -1.84
CA ILE A 189 11.38 2.97 -0.80
C ILE A 189 12.88 3.24 -0.81
N ASN A 190 13.67 2.17 -0.91
CA ASN A 190 15.12 2.23 -0.93
C ASN A 190 15.64 3.04 -2.13
N SER A 191 15.08 2.84 -3.33
CA SER A 191 15.49 3.59 -4.54
C SER A 191 14.96 5.02 -4.59
N GLY A 192 13.84 5.32 -3.94
CA GLY A 192 13.18 6.63 -4.04
C GLY A 192 13.50 7.65 -2.92
N TYR A 193 13.78 7.19 -1.69
CA TYR A 193 13.75 8.06 -0.51
C TYR A 193 14.94 7.93 0.43
N ASN A 194 15.49 6.72 0.63
CA ASN A 194 16.49 6.49 1.69
C ASN A 194 17.95 6.63 1.23
N ASN A 195 18.24 6.55 -0.08
CA ASN A 195 19.63 6.44 -0.56
C ASN A 195 20.22 7.68 -1.22
N TRP A 196 19.51 8.81 -1.19
CA TRP A 196 20.03 10.05 -1.77
C TRP A 196 21.43 10.39 -1.24
N LEU A 197 21.71 10.13 0.04
CA LEU A 197 23.01 10.40 0.64
C LEU A 197 24.10 9.46 0.10
N THR A 198 23.79 8.16 -0.04
CA THR A 198 24.74 7.18 -0.60
C THR A 198 25.11 7.51 -2.05
N GLU A 199 24.13 7.95 -2.85
CA GLU A 199 24.34 8.42 -4.22
C GLU A 199 25.17 9.72 -4.31
N GLU A 200 25.15 10.56 -3.27
CA GLU A 200 26.01 11.75 -3.17
C GLU A 200 27.44 11.42 -2.67
N LEU A 201 27.58 10.36 -1.87
CA LEU A 201 28.86 9.94 -1.27
C LEU A 201 29.69 9.05 -2.19
N PHE A 202 29.06 8.24 -3.03
CA PHE A 202 29.72 7.30 -3.94
C PHE A 202 29.16 7.42 -5.36
N CYS A 203 30.02 7.26 -6.37
CA CYS A 203 29.50 7.10 -7.73
C CYS A 203 29.07 5.64 -7.99
N GLU A 204 28.19 5.43 -8.97
CA GLU A 204 27.67 4.09 -9.34
C GLU A 204 28.78 3.05 -9.56
N ASN A 205 29.90 3.45 -10.17
CA ASN A 205 31.03 2.56 -10.42
C ASN A 205 31.75 2.14 -9.13
N ASP A 206 31.83 3.02 -8.14
CA ASP A 206 32.49 2.70 -6.86
C ASP A 206 31.63 1.70 -6.06
N ILE A 207 30.32 1.92 -6.05
CA ILE A 207 29.32 1.03 -5.47
C ILE A 207 29.41 -0.37 -6.11
N GLU A 208 29.48 -0.45 -7.44
CA GLU A 208 29.61 -1.72 -8.18
C GLU A 208 30.90 -2.47 -7.79
N LEU A 209 32.04 -1.78 -7.76
CA LEU A 209 33.33 -2.36 -7.40
C LEU A 209 33.35 -2.90 -5.96
N ILE A 210 32.80 -2.15 -5.00
CA ILE A 210 32.68 -2.58 -3.61
C ILE A 210 31.77 -3.81 -3.50
N GLY A 211 30.61 -3.76 -4.15
CA GLY A 211 29.63 -4.85 -4.17
C GLY A 211 30.19 -6.16 -4.72
N GLU A 212 30.86 -6.10 -5.87
CA GLU A 212 31.52 -7.25 -6.48
C GLU A 212 32.63 -7.81 -5.58
N TYR A 213 33.45 -6.94 -4.98
CA TYR A 213 34.56 -7.36 -4.11
C TYR A 213 34.06 -8.14 -2.90
N ILE A 214 33.10 -7.58 -2.15
CA ILE A 214 32.56 -8.20 -0.93
C ILE A 214 31.89 -9.54 -1.27
N THR A 215 31.15 -9.60 -2.37
CA THR A 215 30.52 -10.83 -2.84
C THR A 215 31.54 -11.91 -3.22
N GLN A 216 32.62 -11.54 -3.93
CA GLN A 216 33.72 -12.46 -4.24
C GLN A 216 34.40 -13.02 -3.00
N LYS A 217 34.45 -12.24 -1.92
CA LYS A 217 34.99 -12.62 -0.62
C LYS A 217 33.99 -13.34 0.29
N GLN A 218 32.77 -13.57 -0.17
CA GLN A 218 31.68 -14.19 0.62
C GLN A 218 31.39 -13.43 1.93
N GLY A 219 31.57 -12.11 1.93
CA GLY A 219 31.40 -11.28 3.13
C GLY A 219 32.59 -11.30 4.10
N GLU A 220 33.64 -12.10 3.84
CA GLU A 220 34.83 -12.17 4.68
C GLU A 220 35.96 -11.30 4.13
N TYR A 221 36.04 -10.04 4.56
CA TYR A 221 37.06 -9.08 4.13
C TYR A 221 37.60 -8.23 5.29
N GLU A 222 38.79 -7.65 5.08
CA GLU A 222 39.39 -6.65 5.98
C GLU A 222 39.41 -5.30 5.24
N LEU A 223 39.06 -4.21 5.92
CA LEU A 223 38.90 -2.89 5.30
C LEU A 223 40.19 -2.40 4.64
N GLU A 224 41.35 -2.58 5.30
CA GLU A 224 42.63 -2.14 4.74
C GLU A 224 42.98 -2.89 3.45
N GLN A 225 42.58 -4.16 3.34
CA GLN A 225 42.82 -4.95 2.13
C GLN A 225 41.86 -4.54 1.01
N LEU A 226 40.61 -4.20 1.35
CA LEU A 226 39.62 -3.65 0.41
C LEU A 226 40.13 -2.33 -0.21
N TYR A 227 40.67 -1.42 0.61
CA TYR A 227 41.20 -0.14 0.14
C TYR A 227 42.35 -0.32 -0.86
N ILE A 228 43.25 -1.27 -0.57
CA ILE A 228 44.38 -1.60 -1.44
C ILE A 228 43.91 -2.26 -2.73
N ASP A 229 43.04 -3.27 -2.63
CA ASP A 229 42.61 -4.08 -3.77
C ASP A 229 41.77 -3.28 -4.76
N LEU A 230 40.94 -2.35 -4.26
CA LEU A 230 40.11 -1.46 -5.08
C LEU A 230 40.81 -0.15 -5.46
N ASN A 231 42.06 0.05 -5.02
CA ASN A 231 42.84 1.27 -5.26
C ASN A 231 42.06 2.55 -4.92
N MET A 232 41.45 2.56 -3.73
CA MET A 232 40.63 3.66 -3.25
C MET A 232 41.46 4.90 -2.98
N ASN A 233 40.88 6.08 -3.24
CA ASN A 233 41.51 7.35 -2.93
C ASN A 233 41.21 7.78 -1.47
N ASP A 234 41.94 8.78 -0.96
CA ASP A 234 41.80 9.25 0.43
C ASP A 234 40.39 9.73 0.77
N GLU A 235 39.64 10.27 -0.20
CA GLU A 235 38.27 10.73 -0.02
C GLU A 235 37.30 9.56 0.19
N MET A 236 37.39 8.52 -0.66
CA MET A 236 36.61 7.29 -0.52
C MET A 236 36.92 6.55 0.79
N ILE A 237 38.20 6.48 1.17
CA ILE A 237 38.61 5.87 2.44
C ILE A 237 38.00 6.64 3.60
N SER A 238 38.10 7.96 3.61
CA SER A 238 37.49 8.80 4.65
C SER A 238 35.98 8.58 4.74
N THR A 239 35.29 8.51 3.59
CA THR A 239 33.85 8.25 3.55
C THR A 239 33.50 6.88 4.13
N ILE A 240 34.24 5.82 3.77
CA ILE A 240 34.01 4.48 4.32
C ILE A 240 34.31 4.44 5.83
N GLU A 241 35.33 5.14 6.30
CA GLU A 241 35.65 5.24 7.73
C GLU A 241 34.55 5.98 8.52
N ASP A 242 33.93 7.00 7.92
CA ASP A 242 32.88 7.83 8.54
C ASP A 242 31.49 7.16 8.52
N TYR A 243 31.14 6.47 7.43
CA TYR A 243 29.77 5.96 7.18
C TYR A 243 29.66 4.43 7.13
N GLY A 244 30.78 3.70 7.11
CA GLY A 244 30.81 2.25 6.92
C GLY A 244 30.76 1.86 5.44
N VAL A 245 31.29 0.68 5.12
CA VAL A 245 31.26 0.14 3.74
C VAL A 245 29.92 -0.53 3.42
N GLU A 246 29.20 -0.92 4.47
CA GLU A 246 27.89 -1.56 4.42
C GLU A 246 26.87 -0.68 3.71
N CYS A 247 26.96 0.66 3.83
CA CYS A 247 26.04 1.55 3.12
C CYS A 247 26.11 1.40 1.58
N ALA A 248 27.32 1.25 1.03
CA ALA A 248 27.51 1.03 -0.41
C ALA A 248 27.15 -0.41 -0.80
N TYR A 249 27.45 -1.38 0.06
CA TYR A 249 27.14 -2.79 -0.18
C TYR A 249 25.63 -3.06 -0.19
N ASP A 250 24.89 -2.58 0.80
CA ASP A 250 23.44 -2.74 0.92
C ASP A 250 22.74 -2.05 -0.26
N TYR A 251 23.18 -0.85 -0.64
CA TYR A 251 22.70 -0.17 -1.82
C TYR A 251 22.86 -1.05 -3.07
N TRP A 252 24.08 -1.55 -3.30
CA TRP A 252 24.36 -2.42 -4.44
C TRP A 252 23.47 -3.68 -4.44
N CYS A 253 23.34 -4.35 -3.30
CA CYS A 253 22.47 -5.52 -3.14
C CYS A 253 21.00 -5.20 -3.46
N MET A 254 20.50 -4.05 -3.01
CA MET A 254 19.13 -3.61 -3.29
C MET A 254 18.92 -3.28 -4.77
N SER A 255 19.89 -2.65 -5.44
CA SER A 255 19.83 -2.43 -6.89
C SER A 255 19.81 -3.74 -7.67
N GLN A 256 20.62 -4.74 -7.28
CA GLN A 256 20.59 -6.07 -7.91
C GLN A 256 19.24 -6.78 -7.70
N LEU A 257 18.63 -6.60 -6.54
CA LEU A 257 17.32 -7.14 -6.23
C LEU A 257 16.22 -6.46 -7.07
N GLU A 258 16.27 -5.13 -7.21
CA GLU A 258 15.38 -4.36 -8.07
C GLU A 258 15.44 -4.82 -9.53
N ASP A 259 16.65 -4.98 -10.07
CA ASP A 259 16.87 -5.48 -11.43
C ASP A 259 16.28 -6.88 -11.62
N SER A 260 16.51 -7.76 -10.65
CA SER A 260 15.99 -9.14 -10.67
C SER A 260 14.47 -9.16 -10.69
N ILE A 261 13.82 -8.36 -9.84
CA ILE A 261 12.36 -8.27 -9.78
C ILE A 261 11.79 -7.62 -11.05
N THR A 262 12.43 -6.57 -11.53
CA THR A 262 12.06 -5.89 -12.77
C THR A 262 12.12 -6.86 -13.95
N GLU A 263 13.14 -7.71 -14.03
CA GLU A 263 13.23 -8.73 -15.07
C GLU A 263 12.13 -9.80 -14.93
N ILE A 264 11.88 -10.30 -13.72
CA ILE A 264 10.79 -11.26 -13.46
C ILE A 264 9.43 -10.66 -13.86
N SER A 265 9.21 -9.37 -13.57
CA SER A 265 7.98 -8.66 -13.89
C SER A 265 7.67 -8.62 -15.40
N LYS A 266 8.69 -8.72 -16.26
CA LYS A 266 8.52 -8.78 -17.73
C LYS A 266 8.00 -10.13 -18.22
N THR A 267 8.03 -11.16 -17.37
CA THR A 267 7.50 -12.49 -17.72
C THR A 267 5.99 -12.40 -18.00
N PRO A 268 5.52 -12.92 -19.15
CA PRO A 268 4.09 -12.90 -19.47
C PRO A 268 3.25 -13.64 -18.42
N THR A 269 2.13 -13.05 -18.01
CA THR A 269 1.25 -13.61 -16.99
C THR A 269 0.76 -15.03 -17.32
N ALA A 270 0.50 -15.31 -18.59
CA ALA A 270 0.09 -16.64 -19.06
C ALA A 270 1.16 -17.72 -18.83
N ASP A 271 2.45 -17.36 -18.96
CA ASP A 271 3.55 -18.30 -18.70
C ASP A 271 3.69 -18.58 -17.21
N VAL A 272 3.47 -17.57 -16.37
CA VAL A 272 3.43 -17.72 -14.90
C VAL A 272 2.25 -18.57 -14.45
N GLN A 273 1.05 -18.35 -15.00
CA GLN A 273 -0.12 -19.20 -14.73
C GLN A 273 0.11 -20.66 -15.13
N LYS A 274 0.75 -20.89 -16.29
CA LYS A 274 1.11 -22.25 -16.72
C LYS A 274 2.13 -22.89 -15.79
N SER A 275 3.12 -22.13 -15.32
CA SER A 275 4.09 -22.57 -14.32
C SER A 275 3.39 -22.95 -13.01
N LEU A 276 2.54 -22.08 -12.48
CA LEU A 276 1.77 -22.30 -11.27
C LEU A 276 0.87 -23.54 -11.37
N ALA A 277 0.15 -23.70 -12.49
CA ALA A 277 -0.67 -24.88 -12.74
C ALA A 277 0.15 -26.18 -12.77
N THR A 278 1.37 -26.12 -13.32
CA THR A 278 2.29 -27.26 -13.35
C THR A 278 2.77 -27.58 -11.93
N LEU A 279 3.19 -26.58 -11.16
CA LEU A 279 3.65 -26.74 -9.78
C LEU A 279 2.53 -27.25 -8.87
N ALA A 280 1.29 -26.83 -9.09
CA ALA A 280 0.13 -27.26 -8.33
C ALA A 280 -0.17 -28.77 -8.48
N THR A 281 0.31 -29.43 -9.53
CA THR A 281 0.21 -30.90 -9.66
C THR A 281 1.07 -31.65 -8.64
N VAL A 282 2.14 -31.03 -8.16
CA VAL A 282 3.06 -31.58 -7.17
C VAL A 282 2.77 -31.01 -5.78
N HIS A 283 2.26 -29.79 -5.73
CA HIS A 283 1.97 -29.06 -4.50
C HIS A 283 0.51 -28.58 -4.49
N PRO A 284 -0.44 -29.42 -4.03
CA PRO A 284 -1.87 -29.11 -4.08
C PRO A 284 -2.25 -27.80 -3.38
N LEU A 285 -1.50 -27.38 -2.35
CA LEU A 285 -1.67 -26.10 -1.66
C LEU A 285 -1.57 -24.87 -2.58
N LEU A 286 -1.05 -25.01 -3.81
CA LEU A 286 -0.98 -23.95 -4.82
C LEU A 286 -2.26 -23.84 -5.68
N LEU A 287 -3.15 -24.84 -5.63
CA LEU A 287 -4.42 -24.81 -6.38
C LEU A 287 -5.29 -23.59 -6.00
N PRO A 288 -5.45 -23.23 -4.70
CA PRO A 288 -6.11 -21.98 -4.31
C PRO A 288 -5.48 -20.73 -4.89
N VAL A 289 -4.14 -20.65 -4.95
CA VAL A 289 -3.41 -19.48 -5.48
C VAL A 289 -3.75 -19.28 -6.96
N GLN A 290 -3.78 -20.37 -7.72
CA GLN A 290 -4.18 -20.33 -9.12
C GLN A 290 -5.63 -19.86 -9.28
N ALA A 291 -6.56 -20.44 -8.52
CA ALA A 291 -7.98 -20.07 -8.58
C ALA A 291 -8.22 -18.61 -8.20
N LEU A 292 -7.50 -18.11 -7.19
CA LEU A 292 -7.59 -16.72 -6.77
C LEU A 292 -6.97 -15.77 -7.79
N PHE A 293 -5.91 -16.17 -8.49
CA PHE A 293 -5.29 -15.29 -9.48
C PHE A 293 -6.17 -15.15 -10.73
N ASP A 294 -6.80 -16.24 -11.16
CA ASP A 294 -7.84 -16.20 -12.20
C ASP A 294 -9.04 -15.33 -11.79
N TYR A 295 -9.39 -15.32 -10.49
CA TYR A 295 -10.42 -14.43 -9.96
C TYR A 295 -9.95 -12.97 -9.98
N PHE A 296 -8.72 -12.68 -9.55
CA PHE A 296 -8.12 -11.36 -9.58
C PHE A 296 -8.15 -10.77 -11.00
N GLU A 297 -7.63 -11.48 -12.01
CA GLU A 297 -7.58 -10.95 -13.38
C GLU A 297 -8.97 -10.64 -13.98
N LYS A 298 -10.01 -11.37 -13.55
CA LYS A 298 -11.38 -11.18 -14.04
C LYS A 298 -12.15 -10.08 -13.32
N ASN A 299 -11.74 -9.73 -12.10
CA ASN A 299 -12.51 -8.86 -11.20
C ASN A 299 -11.77 -7.57 -10.81
N ILE A 300 -10.48 -7.44 -11.15
CA ILE A 300 -9.74 -6.20 -10.92
C ILE A 300 -10.23 -5.11 -11.88
N ASN A 301 -10.55 -3.95 -11.32
CA ASN A 301 -10.92 -2.76 -12.08
C ASN A 301 -9.67 -1.95 -12.46
N SER A 302 -9.84 -0.93 -13.30
CA SER A 302 -8.76 0.02 -13.60
C SER A 302 -8.16 0.58 -12.31
N ARG A 303 -6.83 0.75 -12.29
CA ARG A 303 -6.14 1.38 -11.17
C ARG A 303 -6.72 2.77 -10.92
N ALA A 304 -7.25 2.99 -9.73
CA ALA A 304 -7.74 4.26 -9.25
C ALA A 304 -7.00 4.60 -7.97
N PHE A 305 -6.58 5.85 -7.80
CA PHE A 305 -5.94 6.31 -6.57
C PHE A 305 -6.76 7.50 -6.04
N PRO A 306 -7.80 7.23 -5.21
CA PRO A 306 -8.79 8.23 -4.83
C PRO A 306 -8.29 9.08 -3.65
N PHE A 307 -7.06 9.57 -3.72
CA PHE A 307 -6.43 10.35 -2.65
C PHE A 307 -5.92 11.69 -3.20
N ASP A 308 -5.91 12.72 -2.35
CA ASP A 308 -5.43 14.05 -2.74
C ASP A 308 -3.91 14.09 -2.91
N VAL A 309 -3.42 14.90 -3.86
CA VAL A 309 -1.97 15.13 -4.03
C VAL A 309 -1.47 15.88 -2.80
N GLY A 310 -0.75 15.18 -1.91
CA GLY A 310 -0.29 15.69 -0.62
C GLY A 310 -1.04 15.14 0.60
N SER A 311 -2.03 14.25 0.44
CA SER A 311 -2.47 13.42 1.58
C SER A 311 -1.30 12.58 2.07
N ASP A 312 -1.02 12.56 3.37
CA ASP A 312 0.16 11.97 4.02
C ASP A 312 0.82 10.90 3.14
N VAL A 313 1.87 11.32 2.43
CA VAL A 313 2.57 10.55 1.38
C VAL A 313 3.33 9.35 1.97
N ASP A 314 3.13 9.09 3.25
CA ASP A 314 3.95 8.30 4.16
C ASP A 314 3.33 6.94 4.54
N VAL A 315 2.12 6.63 4.03
CA VAL A 315 1.53 5.29 4.24
C VAL A 315 2.45 4.18 3.75
N SER A 316 3.24 4.43 2.70
CA SER A 316 4.23 3.49 2.19
C SER A 316 5.38 3.22 3.18
N GLU A 317 5.82 4.22 3.96
CA GLU A 317 6.87 4.00 4.98
C GLU A 317 6.29 3.25 6.19
N GLN A 318 4.99 3.39 6.45
CA GLN A 318 4.30 2.67 7.53
C GLN A 318 3.91 1.24 7.14
N LEU A 319 3.56 1.01 5.88
CA LEU A 319 3.10 -0.27 5.37
C LEU A 319 4.09 -0.74 4.30
N ILE A 320 5.04 -1.57 4.72
CA ILE A 320 6.12 -2.03 3.87
C ILE A 320 5.98 -3.50 3.52
N TYR A 321 6.35 -3.82 2.30
CA TYR A 321 6.47 -5.18 1.81
C TYR A 321 7.97 -5.50 1.66
N SER A 322 8.44 -6.54 2.34
CA SER A 322 9.83 -7.01 2.24
C SER A 322 9.88 -8.40 1.59
N PHE A 323 10.89 -8.63 0.76
CA PHE A 323 11.21 -9.96 0.21
C PHE A 323 12.12 -10.79 1.16
N CYS A 324 12.30 -10.31 2.39
CA CYS A 324 13.16 -10.86 3.45
C CYS A 324 14.61 -11.04 2.97
N GLN A 325 15.13 -10.06 2.23
CA GLN A 325 16.55 -10.01 1.88
C GLN A 325 17.32 -9.26 2.98
N PRO A 326 18.52 -9.71 3.38
CA PRO A 326 19.30 -9.04 4.41
C PRO A 326 19.54 -7.54 4.12
N ALA A 327 19.72 -7.18 2.85
CA ALA A 327 19.93 -5.80 2.41
C ALA A 327 18.71 -4.87 2.63
N GLU A 328 17.54 -5.41 2.95
CA GLU A 328 16.34 -4.61 3.26
C GLU A 328 16.34 -4.09 4.72
N GLU A 329 17.23 -4.59 5.58
CA GLU A 329 17.21 -4.35 7.03
C GLU A 329 17.32 -2.85 7.38
N SER A 330 18.27 -2.12 6.79
CA SER A 330 18.48 -0.70 7.03
C SER A 330 17.28 0.14 6.61
N CYS A 331 16.73 -0.12 5.42
CA CYS A 331 15.54 0.58 4.91
C CYS A 331 14.31 0.36 5.81
N ILE A 332 14.11 -0.87 6.30
CA ILE A 332 13.03 -1.18 7.25
C ILE A 332 13.24 -0.46 8.59
N GLN A 333 14.47 -0.45 9.10
CA GLN A 333 14.82 0.25 10.35
C GLN A 333 14.58 1.76 10.22
N ASP A 334 15.08 2.39 9.16
CA ASP A 334 14.92 3.83 8.91
C ASP A 334 13.45 4.23 8.77
N ALA A 335 12.67 3.49 7.96
CA ALA A 335 11.25 3.74 7.79
C ALA A 335 10.49 3.57 9.12
N SER A 336 10.82 2.53 9.90
CA SER A 336 10.22 2.28 11.21
C SER A 336 10.59 3.39 12.21
N GLU A 337 11.86 3.79 12.28
CA GLU A 337 12.34 4.81 13.21
C GLU A 337 11.76 6.19 12.91
N ARG A 338 11.65 6.57 11.63
CA ARG A 338 10.97 7.80 11.20
C ARG A 338 9.54 7.86 11.73
N PHE A 339 8.79 6.77 11.53
CA PHE A 339 7.43 6.65 12.05
C PHE A 339 7.36 6.73 13.58
N TYR A 340 8.17 5.93 14.29
CA TYR A 340 8.15 5.89 15.76
C TYR A 340 8.56 7.22 16.39
N ASN A 341 9.55 7.91 15.83
CA ASN A 341 10.01 9.21 16.32
C ASN A 341 9.03 10.34 15.97
N GLY A 342 8.27 10.22 14.88
CA GLY A 342 7.23 11.18 14.49
C GLY A 342 6.01 11.18 15.42
N ASN A 343 5.67 10.03 16.02
CA ASN A 343 4.44 9.84 16.82
C ASN A 343 3.18 10.29 16.03
N GLU A 344 3.17 9.96 14.74
CA GLU A 344 2.18 10.38 13.75
C GLU A 344 1.33 9.17 13.32
N PHE A 345 0.08 9.40 12.93
CA PHE A 345 -0.78 8.37 12.30
C PHE A 345 -0.85 8.70 10.82
N ALA A 346 -0.52 7.78 9.90
CA ALA A 346 -0.75 8.09 8.49
C ALA A 346 -2.25 8.23 8.23
N SER A 347 -2.62 9.35 7.61
CA SER A 347 -3.99 9.66 7.27
C SER A 347 -4.11 10.05 5.80
N LEU A 348 -4.93 9.31 5.06
CA LEU A 348 -5.20 9.60 3.66
C LEU A 348 -6.56 10.26 3.52
N ASN A 349 -6.57 11.49 2.98
CA ASN A 349 -7.79 12.19 2.61
C ASN A 349 -8.34 11.61 1.30
N LEU A 350 -9.59 11.17 1.34
CA LEU A 350 -10.28 10.61 0.18
C LEU A 350 -10.75 11.71 -0.76
N ARG A 351 -10.31 11.61 -2.01
CA ARG A 351 -10.79 12.43 -3.11
C ARG A 351 -11.98 11.78 -3.79
N LEU A 352 -13.15 12.35 -3.60
CA LEU A 352 -14.39 11.91 -4.24
C LEU A 352 -14.52 12.60 -5.60
N SER A 353 -13.84 12.05 -6.61
CA SER A 353 -13.88 12.53 -8.00
C SER A 353 -14.79 11.66 -8.89
N ASP A 354 -14.74 11.87 -10.21
CA ASP A 354 -15.44 11.03 -11.17
C ASP A 354 -14.92 9.59 -11.24
N ASP A 355 -13.68 9.38 -10.82
CA ASP A 355 -13.06 8.05 -10.67
C ASP A 355 -13.76 7.29 -9.55
N ASN A 356 -14.01 6.00 -9.76
CA ASN A 356 -14.81 5.24 -8.83
C ASN A 356 -13.98 4.86 -7.60
N VAL A 357 -14.08 5.66 -6.54
CA VAL A 357 -13.49 5.38 -5.21
C VAL A 357 -13.80 3.95 -4.74
N LEU A 358 -14.98 3.40 -5.09
CA LEU A 358 -15.32 2.01 -4.78
C LEU A 358 -14.46 0.99 -5.54
N ASP A 359 -14.02 1.29 -6.77
CA ASP A 359 -13.15 0.40 -7.53
C ASP A 359 -11.80 0.24 -6.83
N PHE A 360 -11.29 1.30 -6.20
CA PHE A 360 -10.08 1.21 -5.38
C PHE A 360 -10.28 0.24 -4.21
N PHE A 361 -11.37 0.35 -3.45
CA PHE A 361 -11.62 -0.56 -2.33
C PHE A 361 -11.91 -2.00 -2.77
N ALA A 362 -12.53 -2.19 -3.95
CA ALA A 362 -12.71 -3.51 -4.54
C ALA A 362 -11.35 -4.14 -4.87
N ASN A 363 -10.50 -3.38 -5.58
CA ASN A 363 -9.17 -3.78 -5.94
C ASN A 363 -8.31 -4.09 -4.71
N PHE A 364 -8.33 -3.20 -3.73
CA PHE A 364 -7.66 -3.38 -2.44
C PHE A 364 -8.09 -4.68 -1.77
N SER A 365 -9.39 -4.94 -1.66
CA SER A 365 -9.90 -6.16 -1.02
C SER A 365 -9.41 -7.44 -1.69
N ILE A 366 -9.45 -7.51 -3.03
CA ILE A 366 -9.02 -8.68 -3.79
C ILE A 366 -7.51 -8.89 -3.63
N SER A 367 -6.71 -7.82 -3.77
CA SER A 367 -5.26 -7.87 -3.63
C SER A 367 -4.81 -8.24 -2.21
N THR A 368 -5.47 -7.72 -1.17
CA THR A 368 -5.21 -8.07 0.23
C THR A 368 -5.49 -9.56 0.48
N CYS A 369 -6.56 -10.10 -0.11
CA CYS A 369 -6.84 -11.53 -0.05
C CYS A 369 -5.76 -12.36 -0.78
N MET A 370 -5.25 -11.89 -1.92
CA MET A 370 -4.16 -12.57 -2.63
C MET A 370 -2.89 -12.64 -1.80
N ILE A 371 -2.47 -11.50 -1.26
CA ILE A 371 -1.29 -11.40 -0.38
C ILE A 371 -1.43 -12.33 0.83
N SER A 372 -2.59 -12.30 1.48
CA SER A 372 -2.86 -13.15 2.66
C SER A 372 -2.81 -14.64 2.32
N LEU A 373 -3.30 -15.04 1.14
CA LEU A 373 -3.23 -16.43 0.68
C LEU A 373 -1.78 -16.84 0.35
N LEU A 374 -1.01 -15.97 -0.30
CA LEU A 374 0.39 -16.25 -0.61
C LEU A 374 1.19 -16.45 0.69
N LEU A 375 1.01 -15.58 1.69
CA LEU A 375 1.65 -15.74 3.01
C LEU A 375 1.24 -17.05 3.69
N ALA A 376 -0.06 -17.36 3.72
CA ALA A 376 -0.55 -18.61 4.32
C ALA A 376 0.05 -19.86 3.65
N VAL A 377 0.26 -19.82 2.34
CA VAL A 377 0.95 -20.87 1.57
C VAL A 377 2.42 -20.99 1.92
N ILE A 378 3.10 -19.86 2.17
CA ILE A 378 4.51 -19.84 2.59
C ILE A 378 4.63 -20.45 3.99
N GLU A 379 3.80 -20.01 4.94
CA GLU A 379 3.79 -20.54 6.31
C GLU A 379 3.50 -22.03 6.38
N LEU A 380 2.59 -22.55 5.55
CA LEU A 380 2.25 -23.97 5.55
C LEU A 380 3.39 -24.87 5.04
N ARG A 381 4.40 -24.30 4.39
CA ARG A 381 5.58 -25.01 3.90
C ARG A 381 6.76 -24.98 4.87
N ASP A 382 6.73 -24.14 5.90
CA ASP A 382 7.64 -24.21 7.05
C ASP A 382 7.24 -25.35 7.99
#